data_AF-A0A2S9FUM1-F1
#
_entry.id   AF-A0A2S9FUM1-F1
#
_cell.length_a   1.000
_cell.length_b   1.000
_cell.length_c   1.000
_cell.angle_alpha   90.00
_cell.angle_beta   90.00
_cell.angle_gamma   90.00
#
_symmetry.space_group_name_H-M   'P 1'
#
loop_
_entity.id
_entity.type
_entity.pdbx_description
1 polymer ?
#
loop_
_entity_poly.entity_id
_entity_poly.type
_entity_poly.pdbx_seq_one_letter_code
_entity_poly.pdbx_strand_id
1 'polypeptide(L)'
;VPDTLPLPNVVRALERGHDEMAIVIDEYGGFVGIVTIEDLAEELVGEIDDEHDTEHEADVVVDGDGWLLAGDLPLDEAERTLDLTLP
;
A
#
# COMPACT_ATOMS: atom_id res chain seq x y z
N VAL A 1 -11.03 -12.91 -2.17
CA VAL A 1 -11.18 -12.48 -3.57
C VAL A 1 -10.11 -13.14 -4.42
N PRO A 2 -10.36 -13.46 -5.70
CA PRO A 2 -9.31 -13.93 -6.61
C PRO A 2 -8.25 -12.84 -6.83
N ASP A 3 -6.99 -13.22 -6.93
CA ASP A 3 -5.85 -12.35 -7.29
C ASP A 3 -5.98 -11.67 -8.66
N THR A 4 -6.72 -12.29 -9.58
CA THR A 4 -7.03 -11.76 -10.92
C THR A 4 -8.22 -10.78 -10.95
N LEU A 5 -8.88 -10.52 -9.81
CA LEU A 5 -10.03 -9.63 -9.76
C LEU A 5 -9.58 -8.16 -9.87
N PRO A 6 -10.09 -7.35 -10.81
CA PRO A 6 -9.72 -5.94 -10.91
C PRO A 6 -10.04 -5.16 -9.63
N LEU A 7 -9.14 -4.27 -9.20
CA LEU A 7 -9.26 -3.51 -7.94
C LEU A 7 -10.63 -2.81 -7.76
N PRO A 8 -11.24 -2.15 -8.75
CA PRO A 8 -12.57 -1.54 -8.57
C PRO A 8 -13.66 -2.55 -8.22
N ASN A 9 -13.49 -3.81 -8.63
CA ASN A 9 -14.42 -4.88 -8.26
C ASN A 9 -14.12 -5.46 -6.88
N VAL A 10 -12.87 -5.40 -6.41
CA VAL A 10 -12.49 -5.72 -5.02
C VAL A 10 -13.14 -4.71 -4.06
N VAL A 11 -13.00 -3.41 -4.33
CA VAL A 11 -13.65 -2.33 -3.56
C VAL A 11 -15.15 -2.57 -3.46
N ARG A 12 -15.83 -2.77 -4.60
CA ARG A 12 -17.26 -3.08 -4.62
C ARG A 12 -17.63 -4.36 -3.88
N ALA A 13 -16.71 -5.32 -3.76
CA ALA A 13 -16.97 -6.56 -3.03
C ALA A 13 -16.92 -6.31 -1.51
N LEU A 14 -15.90 -5.60 -1.05
CA LEU A 14 -15.73 -5.14 0.32
C LEU A 14 -16.91 -4.27 0.77
N GLU A 15 -17.27 -3.24 -0.01
CA GLU A 15 -18.41 -2.35 0.26
C GLU A 15 -19.74 -3.10 0.40
N ARG A 16 -20.00 -4.07 -0.49
CA ARG A 16 -21.24 -4.87 -0.45
C ARG A 16 -21.27 -5.84 0.73
N GLY A 17 -20.10 -6.31 1.17
CA GLY A 17 -19.96 -7.18 2.34
C GLY A 17 -20.04 -6.40 3.66
N HIS A 18 -19.85 -5.08 3.63
CA HIS A 18 -19.50 -4.29 4.81
C HIS A 18 -18.23 -4.83 5.49
N ASP A 19 -17.28 -5.29 4.68
CA ASP A 19 -15.98 -5.82 5.11
C ASP A 19 -14.89 -4.79 4.84
N GLU A 20 -13.93 -4.65 5.76
CA GLU A 20 -12.75 -3.76 5.60
C GLU A 20 -11.53 -4.50 5.04
N MET A 21 -11.56 -5.84 4.98
CA MET A 21 -10.45 -6.68 4.53
C MET A 21 -10.93 -7.93 3.80
N ALA A 22 -10.17 -8.38 2.80
CA ALA A 22 -10.39 -9.65 2.12
C ALA A 22 -9.12 -10.49 2.02
N ILE A 23 -9.30 -11.82 2.13
CA ILE A 23 -8.24 -12.80 1.80
C ILE A 23 -8.12 -12.91 0.29
N VAL A 24 -6.90 -12.80 -0.25
CA VAL A 24 -6.59 -12.99 -1.66
C VAL A 24 -6.20 -14.46 -1.91
N ILE A 25 -6.83 -15.07 -2.91
CA ILE A 25 -6.59 -16.46 -3.29
C ILE A 25 -6.16 -16.59 -4.76
N ASP A 26 -5.31 -17.56 -5.05
CA ASP A 26 -4.93 -17.94 -6.42
C ASP A 26 -5.99 -18.85 -7.07
N GLU A 27 -5.76 -19.25 -8.32
CA GLU A 27 -6.68 -20.08 -9.09
C GLU A 27 -6.78 -21.53 -8.62
N TYR A 28 -5.84 -21.98 -7.77
CA TYR A 28 -5.85 -23.28 -7.13
C TYR A 28 -6.45 -23.24 -5.71
N GLY A 29 -6.90 -22.07 -5.26
CA GLY A 29 -7.43 -21.83 -3.92
C GLY A 29 -6.35 -21.69 -2.85
N GLY A 30 -5.10 -21.48 -3.25
CA GLY A 30 -3.98 -21.15 -2.37
C GLY A 30 -4.11 -19.75 -1.79
N PHE A 31 -3.59 -19.55 -0.58
CA PHE A 31 -3.50 -18.24 0.05
C PHE A 31 -2.35 -17.44 -0.58
N VAL A 32 -2.67 -16.26 -1.09
CA VAL A 32 -1.69 -15.33 -1.64
C VAL A 32 -1.37 -14.22 -0.63
N GLY A 33 -2.41 -13.67 0.01
CA GLY A 33 -2.26 -12.52 0.91
C GLY A 33 -3.59 -11.97 1.40
N ILE A 34 -3.55 -10.72 1.86
CA ILE A 34 -4.72 -9.94 2.26
C ILE A 34 -4.72 -8.61 1.50
N VAL A 35 -5.89 -7.98 1.42
CA VAL A 35 -6.06 -6.62 0.90
C VAL A 35 -7.07 -5.90 1.78
N THR A 36 -6.79 -4.65 2.12
CA THR A 36 -7.68 -3.81 2.94
C THR A 36 -8.29 -2.68 2.09
N ILE A 37 -9.32 -2.02 2.61
CA ILE A 37 -9.92 -0.88 1.93
C ILE A 37 -9.02 0.36 2.01
N GLU A 38 -8.25 0.47 3.09
CA GLU A 38 -7.28 1.54 3.34
C GLU A 38 -6.17 1.51 2.27
N ASP A 39 -5.51 0.35 2.07
CA ASP A 39 -4.45 0.20 1.06
C ASP A 39 -4.95 0.56 -0.36
N LEU A 40 -6.20 0.21 -0.66
CA LEU A 40 -6.81 0.49 -1.97
C LEU A 40 -7.15 1.97 -2.15
N ALA A 41 -7.45 2.69 -1.06
CA ALA A 41 -7.71 4.13 -1.08
C ALA A 41 -6.40 4.91 -1.21
N GLU A 42 -5.35 4.48 -0.50
CA GLU A 42 -4.02 5.07 -0.52
C GLU A 42 -3.39 5.05 -1.93
N GLU A 43 -3.55 3.97 -2.68
CA GLU A 43 -3.07 3.91 -4.08
C GLU A 43 -3.72 4.94 -5.01
N LEU A 44 -4.91 5.44 -4.67
CA LEU A 44 -5.62 6.47 -5.44
C LEU A 44 -5.38 7.89 -4.92
N VAL A 45 -5.24 8.04 -3.60
CA VAL A 45 -5.26 9.32 -2.90
C VAL A 45 -3.85 9.76 -2.47
N GLY A 46 -2.91 8.82 -2.32
CA GLY A 46 -1.67 8.98 -1.58
C GLY A 46 -1.89 8.79 -0.07
N GLU A 47 -0.82 8.98 0.71
CA GLU A 47 -0.85 9.03 2.18
C GLU A 47 -2.01 9.90 2.65
N ILE A 48 -2.97 9.31 3.36
CA ILE A 48 -4.11 10.06 3.91
C ILE A 48 -3.71 10.51 5.32
N ASP A 49 -3.03 11.65 5.40
CA ASP A 49 -2.76 12.33 6.68
C ASP A 49 -4.09 12.71 7.36
N ASP A 50 -4.40 12.12 8.52
CA ASP A 50 -5.53 12.57 9.34
C ASP A 50 -5.14 13.85 10.11
N GLU A 51 -6.12 14.67 10.49
CA GLU A 51 -5.90 15.92 11.25
C GLU A 51 -5.27 15.71 12.65
N HIS A 52 -5.11 14.43 13.04
CA HIS A 52 -4.54 13.97 14.29
C HIS A 52 -3.18 13.29 14.17
N ASP A 53 -2.66 13.09 12.96
CA ASP A 53 -1.35 12.49 12.79
C ASP A 53 -0.26 13.51 13.15
N THR A 54 0.51 13.17 14.19
CA THR A 54 1.72 13.93 14.54
C THR A 54 2.70 13.80 13.41
N GLU A 55 3.03 14.90 12.74
CA GLU A 55 4.05 15.05 11.69
C GLU A 55 5.00 13.84 11.67
N HIS A 56 4.72 12.85 10.82
CA HIS A 56 5.61 11.71 10.65
C HIS A 56 6.96 12.28 10.20
N GLU A 57 8.06 11.83 10.81
CA GLU A 57 9.38 12.14 10.28
C GLU A 57 9.40 11.65 8.83
N ALA A 58 9.77 12.53 7.89
CA ALA A 58 9.74 12.17 6.48
C ALA A 58 10.52 10.87 6.25
N ASP A 59 9.88 9.88 5.63
CA ASP A 59 10.46 8.53 5.46
C ASP A 59 11.75 8.53 4.64
N VAL A 60 11.97 9.58 3.85
CA VAL A 60 13.15 9.79 3.03
C VAL A 60 13.67 11.21 3.20
N VAL A 61 14.93 11.34 3.59
CA VAL A 61 15.63 12.63 3.72
C VAL A 61 16.88 12.62 2.86
N VAL A 62 17.11 13.68 2.10
CA VAL A 62 18.36 13.86 1.34
C VAL A 62 19.52 14.08 2.31
N ASP A 63 20.57 13.28 2.20
CA ASP A 63 21.79 13.36 2.99
C ASP A 63 23.04 13.33 2.09
N GLY A 64 23.58 14.52 1.81
CA GLY A 64 24.73 14.69 0.92
C GLY A 64 24.43 14.24 -0.52
N ASP A 65 25.17 13.23 -0.99
CA ASP A 65 25.00 12.62 -2.32
C ASP A 65 24.03 11.42 -2.32
N GLY A 66 23.31 11.19 -1.21
CA GLY A 66 22.39 10.06 -1.05
C GLY A 66 21.16 10.39 -0.20
N TRP A 67 20.56 9.35 0.37
CA TRP A 67 19.33 9.45 1.16
C TRP A 67 19.47 8.66 2.47
N LEU A 68 18.89 9.19 3.54
CA LEU A 68 18.55 8.45 4.75
C LEU A 68 17.09 8.04 4.63
N LEU A 69 16.81 6.74 4.81
CA LEU A 69 15.47 6.18 4.76
C LEU A 69 15.09 5.60 6.12
N ALA A 70 13.81 5.66 6.46
CA ALA A 70 13.26 4.92 7.58
C ALA A 70 13.54 3.42 7.39
N GLY A 71 13.97 2.74 8.47
CA GLY A 71 14.41 1.34 8.38
C GLY A 71 13.30 0.33 8.11
N ASP A 72 12.06 0.78 8.25
CA ASP A 72 10.80 0.07 8.05
C ASP A 72 10.05 0.52 6.78
N LEU A 73 10.57 1.49 6.03
CA LEU A 73 10.00 1.88 4.74
C LEU A 73 10.06 0.69 3.75
N PRO A 74 8.91 0.25 3.19
CA PRO A 74 8.88 -0.80 2.18
C PRO A 74 9.75 -0.44 0.96
N LEU A 75 10.39 -1.44 0.35
CA LEU A 75 11.35 -1.20 -0.74
C LEU A 75 10.67 -0.61 -1.98
N ASP A 76 9.47 -1.10 -2.30
CA ASP A 76 8.65 -0.58 -3.39
C ASP A 76 8.20 0.86 -3.15
N GLU A 77 7.94 1.23 -1.89
CA GLU A 77 7.66 2.63 -1.52
C GLU A 77 8.90 3.52 -1.63
N ALA A 78 10.06 3.01 -1.22
CA ALA A 78 11.34 3.70 -1.41
C ALA A 78 11.64 3.93 -2.90
N GLU A 79 11.45 2.93 -3.77
CA GLU A 79 11.62 3.07 -5.22
C GLU A 79 10.68 4.13 -5.80
N ARG A 80 9.41 4.11 -5.38
CA ARG A 80 8.36 5.05 -5.81
C ARG A 80 8.68 6.49 -5.39
N THR A 81 9.10 6.67 -4.13
CA THR A 81 9.44 7.97 -3.56
C THR A 81 10.69 8.57 -4.19
N LEU A 82 11.70 7.73 -4.47
CA LEU A 82 12.96 8.15 -5.05
C LEU A 82 12.92 8.30 -6.58
N ASP A 83 11.91 7.76 -7.24
CA ASP A 83 11.86 7.57 -8.70
C ASP A 83 13.11 6.84 -9.22
N LEU A 84 13.53 5.80 -8.49
CA LEU A 84 14.72 4.99 -8.77
C LEU A 84 14.38 3.51 -8.66
N THR A 85 15.00 2.70 -9.52
CA THR A 85 15.00 1.23 -9.35
C THR A 85 16.12 0.85 -8.40
N LEU A 86 15.78 0.25 -7.27
CA LEU A 86 16.70 -0.28 -6.27
C LEU A 86 17.08 -1.74 -6.62
N PRO A 87 18.31 -2.17 -6.30
CA PRO A 87 18.83 -3.49 -6.68
C PRO A 87 18.25 -4.66 -5.88
#